data_AF-A0A561WEQ6-F1
#
_entry.id   AF-A0A561WEQ6-F1
#
_cell.length_a   1.000
_cell.length_b   1.000
_cell.length_c   1.000
_cell.angle_alpha   90.00
_cell.angle_beta   90.00
_cell.angle_gamma   90.00
#
_symmetry.space_group_name_H-M   'P 1'
#
loop_
_entity.id
_entity.type
_entity.pdbx_description
1 polymer ?
#
loop_
_entity_poly.entity_id
_entity_poly.type
_entity_poly.pdbx_seq_one_letter_code
_entity_poly.pdbx_strand_id
1 'polypeptide(L)'
;MAAQEAVGQPLPPDLRAWWLYADGAHFGLQADGGWLIPPGFVPYPIAEALKSRRLWMDVAREVAPLDQWDDFVNSENGRPAGTVCETWLPAWLPVATNHGGGNLFVDLRGGPKNGCLMEFYRDAGALAQPAWADVADMLDDIADRLEENEAELDDLGRIGWP
;
A
#
# COMPACT_ATOMS: atom_id res chain seq x y z
N MET A 1 9.06 15.81 4.32
CA MET A 1 9.44 14.44 3.90
C MET A 1 8.89 14.26 2.51
N ALA A 2 9.69 13.77 1.56
CA ALA A 2 9.32 13.70 0.13
C ALA A 2 7.94 13.05 -0.12
N ALA A 3 7.56 12.06 0.69
CA ALA A 3 6.25 11.42 0.56
C ALA A 3 5.07 12.32 0.96
N GLN A 4 5.16 13.10 2.04
CA GLN A 4 4.13 14.10 2.39
C GLN A 4 3.96 15.14 1.27
N GLU A 5 5.07 15.59 0.70
CA GLU A 5 5.06 16.55 -0.42
C GLU A 5 4.40 15.92 -1.66
N ALA A 6 4.69 14.65 -1.94
CA ALA A 6 4.12 13.94 -3.09
C ALA A 6 2.60 13.71 -3.01
N VAL A 7 2.04 13.60 -1.80
CA VAL A 7 0.60 13.44 -1.57
C VAL A 7 -0.11 14.75 -1.20
N GLY A 8 0.64 15.84 -0.95
CA GLY A 8 0.08 17.16 -0.63
C GLY A 8 -0.59 17.28 0.74
N GLN A 9 -0.39 16.30 1.63
CA GLN A 9 -1.00 16.27 2.96
C GLN A 9 -0.10 15.57 4.00
N PRO A 10 -0.34 15.78 5.31
CA PRO A 10 0.38 15.06 6.36
C PRO A 10 0.19 13.55 6.23
N LEU A 11 1.22 12.77 6.51
CA LEU A 11 1.09 11.32 6.62
C LEU A 11 0.52 10.95 7.99
N PRO A 12 -0.26 9.86 8.08
CA PRO A 12 -0.60 9.22 9.34
C PRO A 12 0.63 9.03 10.23
N PRO A 13 0.54 9.30 11.56
CA PRO A 13 1.70 9.30 12.46
C PRO A 13 2.44 7.96 12.52
N ASP A 14 1.69 6.87 12.49
CA ASP A 14 2.11 5.47 12.47
C ASP A 14 2.85 5.11 11.17
N LEU A 15 2.31 5.46 10.00
CA LEU A 15 3.00 5.31 8.71
C LEU A 15 4.34 6.07 8.73
N ARG A 16 4.31 7.32 9.20
CA ARG A 16 5.53 8.14 9.30
C ARG A 16 6.54 7.51 10.25
N ALA A 17 6.10 7.00 11.40
CA ALA A 17 6.97 6.36 12.39
C ALA A 17 7.61 5.09 11.81
N TRP A 18 6.82 4.23 11.18
CA TRP A 18 7.31 3.02 10.52
C TRP A 18 8.36 3.33 9.47
N TRP A 19 8.09 4.28 8.56
CA TRP A 19 9.04 4.68 7.52
C TRP A 19 10.31 5.38 8.03
N LEU A 20 10.23 6.13 9.14
CA LEU A 20 11.41 6.70 9.77
C LEU A 20 12.26 5.64 10.48
N TYR A 21 11.63 4.58 10.96
CA TYR A 21 12.31 3.46 11.62
C TYR A 21 12.94 2.50 10.61
N ALA A 22 12.20 2.19 9.54
CA ALA A 22 12.60 1.26 8.48
C ALA A 22 12.18 1.80 7.10
N ASP A 23 13.15 2.00 6.20
CA ASP A 23 12.92 2.38 4.80
C ASP A 23 12.53 1.17 3.93
N GLY A 24 11.51 0.44 4.38
CA GLY A 24 11.02 -0.78 3.74
C GLY A 24 12.07 -1.89 3.63
N ALA A 25 11.83 -2.82 2.69
CA ALA A 25 12.77 -3.88 2.37
C ALA A 25 13.59 -3.50 1.13
N HIS A 26 14.92 -3.40 1.28
CA HIS A 26 15.81 -3.17 0.15
C HIS A 26 16.14 -4.50 -0.54
N PHE A 27 15.92 -4.55 -1.85
CA PHE A 27 16.20 -5.72 -2.67
C PHE A 27 17.61 -5.67 -3.27
N GLY A 28 18.24 -6.84 -3.37
CA GLY A 28 19.54 -7.07 -4.02
C GLY A 28 19.72 -8.56 -4.31
N LEU A 29 20.82 -8.96 -4.95
CA LEU A 29 21.10 -10.36 -5.38
C LEU A 29 21.05 -11.42 -4.26
N GLN A 30 20.90 -11.01 -2.99
CA GLN A 30 20.87 -11.86 -1.80
C GLN A 30 19.68 -11.54 -0.86
N ALA A 31 18.82 -10.58 -1.19
CA ALA A 31 17.80 -10.06 -0.27
C ALA A 31 16.39 -10.32 -0.81
N ASP A 32 15.96 -11.58 -0.69
CA ASP A 32 14.56 -11.99 -0.81
C ASP A 32 14.07 -12.33 0.60
N GLY A 33 13.82 -11.31 1.44
CA GLY A 33 13.43 -11.47 2.85
C GLY A 33 12.07 -12.15 3.09
N GLY A 34 11.49 -12.79 2.07
CA GLY A 34 10.15 -13.35 2.10
C GLY A 34 9.05 -12.30 2.05
N TRP A 35 7.81 -12.77 2.22
CA TRP A 35 6.60 -11.98 2.11
C TRP A 35 6.12 -11.58 3.50
N LEU A 36 6.85 -10.66 4.15
CA LEU A 36 6.62 -10.31 5.55
C LEU A 36 5.18 -9.89 5.88
N ILE A 37 4.50 -9.18 4.98
CA ILE A 37 3.13 -8.72 5.23
C ILE A 37 2.15 -9.75 4.62
N PRO A 38 1.26 -10.37 5.41
CA PRO A 38 0.23 -11.25 4.86
C PRO A 38 -0.67 -10.55 3.83
N PRO A 39 -1.30 -11.27 2.90
CA PRO A 39 -1.06 -12.68 2.58
C PRO A 39 0.19 -12.89 1.71
N GLY A 40 0.97 -11.85 1.38
CA GLY A 40 2.00 -11.99 0.35
C GLY A 40 2.64 -10.70 -0.13
N PHE A 41 2.93 -9.76 0.76
CA PHE A 41 3.44 -8.43 0.45
C PHE A 41 4.80 -8.16 1.07
N VAL A 42 5.61 -7.39 0.35
CA VAL A 42 6.93 -6.91 0.80
C VAL A 42 6.90 -5.38 0.94
N PRO A 43 7.32 -4.82 2.08
CA PRO A 43 7.38 -3.37 2.27
C PRO A 43 8.22 -2.67 1.20
N TYR A 44 7.68 -1.62 0.61
CA TYR A 44 8.43 -0.76 -0.31
C TYR A 44 9.44 0.09 0.45
N PRO A 45 10.66 0.25 -0.07
CA PRO A 45 11.46 1.44 0.21
C PRO A 45 10.69 2.69 -0.21
N ILE A 46 10.82 3.78 0.56
CA ILE A 46 10.05 5.03 0.37
C ILE A 46 10.24 5.55 -1.05
N ALA A 47 11.46 5.49 -1.59
CA ALA A 47 11.74 5.92 -2.96
C ALA A 47 10.99 5.08 -4.01
N GLU A 48 10.91 3.76 -3.83
CA GLU A 48 10.20 2.86 -4.73
C GLU A 48 8.67 2.97 -4.57
N ALA A 49 8.16 3.22 -3.34
CA ALA A 49 6.76 3.55 -3.12
C ALA A 49 6.34 4.78 -3.95
N LEU A 50 7.14 5.85 -3.91
CA LEU A 50 6.85 7.06 -4.68
C LEU A 50 6.97 6.85 -6.19
N LYS A 51 7.87 5.98 -6.63
CA LYS A 51 7.99 5.59 -8.05
C LYS A 51 6.78 4.76 -8.50
N SER A 52 6.37 3.77 -7.70
CA SER A 52 5.17 2.95 -7.94
C SER A 52 3.93 3.84 -8.02
N ARG A 53 3.78 4.78 -7.08
CA ARG A 53 2.66 5.74 -7.10
C ARG A 53 2.62 6.54 -8.41
N ARG A 54 3.75 7.08 -8.87
CA ARG A 54 3.81 7.82 -10.15
C ARG A 54 3.40 6.94 -11.33
N LEU A 55 3.93 5.71 -11.38
CA LEU A 55 3.58 4.74 -12.42
C LEU A 55 2.08 4.47 -12.45
N TRP A 56 1.44 4.23 -11.31
CA TRP A 56 0.01 3.97 -11.25
C TRP A 56 -0.84 5.19 -11.58
N MET A 57 -0.39 6.40 -11.23
CA MET A 57 -1.04 7.63 -11.68
C MET A 57 -0.98 7.78 -13.21
N ASP A 58 0.14 7.43 -13.84
CA ASP A 58 0.26 7.44 -15.30
C ASP A 58 -0.65 6.40 -15.95
N VAL A 59 -0.68 5.17 -15.45
CA VAL A 59 -1.58 4.11 -15.93
C VAL A 59 -3.04 4.52 -15.78
N ALA A 60 -3.45 5.05 -14.63
CA ALA A 60 -4.83 5.44 -14.39
C ALA A 60 -5.31 6.53 -15.36
N ARG A 61 -4.42 7.48 -15.71
CA ARG A 61 -4.67 8.53 -16.69
C ARG A 61 -4.78 8.01 -18.12
N GLU A 62 -4.04 6.96 -18.48
CA GLU A 62 -4.11 6.34 -19.82
C GLU A 62 -5.41 5.54 -20.03
N VAL A 63 -5.97 4.96 -18.96
CA VAL A 63 -7.16 4.10 -19.05
C VAL A 63 -8.46 4.90 -18.98
N ALA A 64 -8.45 6.11 -18.42
CA ALA A 64 -9.65 6.94 -18.30
C ALA A 64 -10.01 7.68 -19.60
N PRO A 65 -11.32 7.95 -19.85
CA PRO A 65 -11.73 8.90 -20.89
C PRO A 65 -11.11 10.27 -20.61
N LEU A 66 -10.21 10.71 -21.50
CA LEU A 66 -9.32 11.87 -21.32
C LEU A 66 -10.06 13.20 -21.06
N ASP A 67 -11.34 13.30 -21.39
CA ASP A 67 -12.14 14.52 -21.26
C ASP A 67 -12.71 14.75 -19.85
N GLN A 68 -12.75 13.73 -18.99
CA GLN A 68 -13.42 13.79 -17.68
C GLN A 68 -12.55 13.30 -16.51
N TRP A 69 -11.24 13.12 -16.73
CA TRP A 69 -10.32 12.59 -15.73
C TRP A 69 -10.31 13.40 -14.42
N ASP A 70 -10.19 14.72 -14.51
CA ASP A 70 -10.09 15.57 -13.31
C ASP A 70 -11.38 15.52 -12.47
N ASP A 71 -12.55 15.54 -13.12
CA ASP A 71 -13.84 15.43 -12.44
C ASP A 71 -14.03 14.06 -11.79
N PHE A 72 -13.65 12.99 -12.49
CA PHE A 72 -13.67 11.63 -11.96
C PHE A 72 -12.77 11.52 -10.72
N VAL A 73 -11.51 11.95 -10.82
CA VAL A 73 -10.55 11.91 -9.71
C VAL A 73 -11.03 12.72 -8.52
N ASN A 74 -11.57 13.91 -8.75
CA ASN A 74 -12.12 14.76 -7.68
C ASN A 74 -13.30 14.10 -6.99
N SER A 75 -14.22 13.49 -7.76
CA SER A 75 -15.35 12.73 -7.21
C SER A 75 -14.87 11.55 -6.36
N GLU A 76 -13.95 10.73 -6.87
CA GLU A 76 -13.47 9.53 -6.18
C GLU A 76 -12.58 9.83 -4.97
N ASN A 77 -11.73 10.87 -5.04
CA ASN A 77 -10.97 11.35 -3.88
C ASN A 77 -11.87 11.98 -2.81
N GLY A 78 -13.04 12.50 -3.19
CA GLY A 78 -14.03 13.04 -2.26
C GLY A 78 -14.82 11.97 -1.49
N ARG A 79 -14.74 10.70 -1.91
CA ARG A 79 -15.37 9.58 -1.20
C ARG A 79 -14.59 9.25 0.08
N PRO A 80 -15.25 8.72 1.13
CA PRO A 80 -14.56 8.35 2.36
C PRO A 80 -13.45 7.30 2.12
N ALA A 81 -12.38 7.37 2.90
CA ALA A 81 -11.36 6.32 2.91
C ALA A 81 -11.96 4.94 3.22
N GLY A 82 -11.35 3.89 2.67
CA GLY A 82 -11.85 2.52 2.71
C GLY A 82 -12.90 2.21 1.64
N THR A 83 -13.20 3.16 0.76
CA THR A 83 -14.22 2.98 -0.29
C THR A 83 -13.60 2.42 -1.58
N VAL A 84 -14.25 1.44 -2.21
CA VAL A 84 -13.73 0.81 -3.44
C VAL A 84 -13.57 1.78 -4.61
N CYS A 85 -12.54 1.56 -5.44
CA CYS A 85 -12.35 2.22 -6.73
C CYS A 85 -11.58 1.31 -7.69
N GLU A 86 -11.99 1.30 -8.96
CA GLU A 86 -11.45 0.40 -9.99
C GLU A 86 -10.09 0.86 -10.53
N THR A 87 -9.68 2.10 -10.23
CA THR A 87 -8.42 2.68 -10.71
C THR A 87 -7.65 3.35 -9.59
N TRP A 88 -6.36 3.64 -9.83
CA TRP A 88 -5.49 4.24 -8.85
C TRP A 88 -5.85 5.72 -8.61
N LEU A 89 -5.94 6.11 -7.34
CA LEU A 89 -6.25 7.49 -6.95
C LEU A 89 -5.02 8.25 -6.44
N PRO A 90 -4.92 9.58 -6.69
CA PRO A 90 -3.86 10.40 -6.12
C PRO A 90 -3.80 10.37 -4.58
N ALA A 91 -4.92 10.20 -3.90
CA ALA A 91 -4.94 10.11 -2.44
C ALA A 91 -4.39 8.79 -1.90
N TRP A 92 -4.00 7.84 -2.75
CA TRP A 92 -3.44 6.57 -2.32
C TRP A 92 -1.91 6.57 -2.37
N LEU A 93 -1.32 5.93 -1.37
CA LEU A 93 0.13 5.84 -1.21
C LEU A 93 0.51 4.37 -1.02
N PRO A 94 1.21 3.73 -1.98
CA PRO A 94 1.58 2.33 -1.84
C PRO A 94 2.65 2.21 -0.75
N VAL A 95 2.55 1.14 0.03
CA VAL A 95 3.48 0.84 1.13
C VAL A 95 4.09 -0.55 1.03
N ALA A 96 3.48 -1.47 0.26
CA ALA A 96 4.05 -2.77 -0.03
C ALA A 96 3.61 -3.32 -1.40
N THR A 97 4.31 -4.34 -1.90
CA THR A 97 4.02 -4.99 -3.18
C THR A 97 4.10 -6.51 -3.10
N ASN A 98 3.33 -7.19 -3.94
CA ASN A 98 3.47 -8.62 -4.17
C ASN A 98 4.39 -8.95 -5.38
N HIS A 99 5.07 -7.96 -5.98
CA HIS A 99 5.84 -8.04 -7.22
C HIS A 99 5.09 -8.52 -8.49
N GLY A 100 3.85 -8.99 -8.37
CA GLY A 100 2.97 -9.43 -9.47
C GLY A 100 2.06 -8.33 -10.04
N GLY A 101 2.17 -7.10 -9.53
CA GLY A 101 1.29 -5.98 -9.89
C GLY A 101 0.19 -5.68 -8.87
N GLY A 102 0.21 -6.37 -7.72
CA GLY A 102 -0.57 -6.00 -6.53
C GLY A 102 0.20 -5.03 -5.64
N ASN A 103 -0.53 -4.10 -5.04
CA ASN A 103 -0.02 -3.11 -4.10
C ASN A 103 -0.88 -3.11 -2.85
N LEU A 104 -0.24 -3.12 -1.69
CA LEU A 104 -0.87 -2.69 -0.45
C LEU A 104 -0.64 -1.19 -0.31
N PHE A 105 -1.69 -0.43 -0.03
CA PHE A 105 -1.62 1.02 0.03
C PHE A 105 -2.35 1.56 1.24
N VAL A 106 -1.88 2.72 1.71
CA VAL A 106 -2.55 3.54 2.71
C VAL A 106 -3.50 4.49 1.99
N ASP A 107 -4.77 4.46 2.37
CA ASP A 107 -5.80 5.33 1.84
C ASP A 107 -5.86 6.65 2.60
N LEU A 108 -5.40 7.72 1.96
CA LEU A 108 -5.32 9.04 2.58
C LEU A 108 -6.53 9.93 2.22
N ARG A 109 -7.62 9.38 1.67
CA ARG A 109 -8.88 10.12 1.53
C ARG A 109 -9.44 10.51 2.89
N GLY A 110 -10.34 11.49 2.94
CA GLY A 110 -10.98 11.92 4.18
C GLY A 110 -11.90 10.86 4.79
N GLY A 111 -12.43 11.14 5.98
CA GLY A 111 -13.43 10.29 6.65
C GLY A 111 -12.86 9.38 7.74
N PRO A 112 -13.71 8.56 8.39
CA PRO A 112 -13.36 7.83 9.61
C PRO A 112 -12.27 6.76 9.46
N LYS A 113 -12.01 6.29 8.24
CA LYS A 113 -10.99 5.27 7.93
C LYS A 113 -9.73 5.87 7.27
N ASN A 114 -9.50 7.18 7.39
CA ASN A 114 -8.27 7.79 6.87
C ASN A 114 -7.04 7.09 7.48
N GLY A 115 -6.14 6.61 6.63
CA GLY A 115 -4.97 5.84 7.05
C GLY A 115 -5.12 4.31 6.94
N CYS A 116 -6.31 3.80 6.61
CA CYS A 116 -6.51 2.36 6.48
C CYS A 116 -5.73 1.74 5.33
N LEU A 117 -5.41 0.45 5.47
CA LEU A 117 -4.69 -0.30 4.44
C LEU A 117 -5.64 -1.11 3.57
N MET A 118 -5.45 -0.99 2.27
CA MET A 118 -6.24 -1.68 1.26
C MET A 118 -5.33 -2.27 0.20
N GLU A 119 -5.82 -3.32 -0.44
CA GLU A 119 -5.16 -3.94 -1.58
C GLU A 119 -5.67 -3.35 -2.89
N PHE A 120 -4.76 -3.14 -3.82
CA PHE A 120 -5.03 -2.76 -5.20
C PHE A 120 -4.39 -3.78 -6.13
N TYR A 121 -5.18 -4.32 -7.05
CA TYR A 121 -4.71 -5.22 -8.09
C TYR A 121 -4.87 -4.59 -9.47
N ARG A 122 -3.85 -4.73 -10.31
CA ARG A 122 -3.82 -4.18 -11.69
C ARG A 122 -5.10 -4.46 -12.50
N ASP A 123 -5.66 -5.64 -12.33
CA ASP A 123 -6.76 -6.19 -13.12
C ASP A 123 -8.15 -6.02 -12.48
N ALA A 124 -8.21 -5.66 -11.19
CA ALA A 124 -9.47 -5.53 -10.45
C ALA A 124 -9.68 -4.15 -9.81
N GLY A 125 -8.61 -3.40 -9.51
CA GLY A 125 -8.65 -2.21 -8.69
C GLY A 125 -8.60 -2.52 -7.19
N ALA A 126 -9.07 -1.58 -6.38
CA ALA A 126 -9.24 -1.74 -4.94
C ALA A 126 -10.71 -2.04 -4.62
N LEU A 127 -11.08 -3.32 -4.57
CA LEU A 127 -12.47 -3.77 -4.41
C LEU A 127 -12.77 -4.43 -3.05
N ALA A 128 -11.75 -4.75 -2.27
CA ALA A 128 -11.90 -5.33 -0.95
C ALA A 128 -12.23 -4.27 0.12
N GLN A 129 -12.70 -4.72 1.28
CA GLN A 129 -12.68 -3.87 2.49
C GLN A 129 -11.23 -3.67 2.96
N PRO A 130 -10.96 -2.64 3.78
CA PRO A 130 -9.64 -2.49 4.39
C PRO A 130 -9.22 -3.75 5.16
N ALA A 131 -7.98 -4.17 4.94
CA ALA A 131 -7.38 -5.30 5.64
C ALA A 131 -7.01 -4.90 7.09
N TRP A 132 -6.54 -3.67 7.28
CA TRP A 132 -6.21 -3.09 8.59
C TRP A 132 -6.74 -1.66 8.71
N ALA A 133 -7.04 -1.21 9.93
CA ALA A 133 -7.55 0.15 10.14
C ALA A 133 -6.45 1.22 10.00
N ASP A 134 -5.20 0.86 10.29
CA ASP A 134 -4.01 1.68 10.10
C ASP A 134 -2.71 0.82 10.07
N VAL A 135 -1.54 1.46 9.96
CA VAL A 135 -0.23 0.77 9.85
C VAL A 135 0.16 0.10 11.17
N ALA A 136 -0.22 0.69 12.31
CA ALA A 136 0.05 0.07 13.60
C ALA A 136 -0.72 -1.24 13.74
N ASP A 137 -2.00 -1.26 13.40
CA ASP A 137 -2.83 -2.48 13.37
C ASP A 137 -2.23 -3.57 12.47
N MET A 138 -1.67 -3.19 11.31
CA MET A 138 -0.97 -4.15 10.42
C MET A 138 0.28 -4.73 11.08
N LEU A 139 1.09 -3.90 11.73
CA LEU A 139 2.33 -4.36 12.37
C LEU A 139 2.05 -5.21 13.60
N ASP A 140 1.03 -4.87 14.39
CA ASP A 140 0.57 -5.66 15.54
C ASP A 140 0.04 -7.02 15.08
N ASP A 141 -0.80 -7.07 14.03
CA ASP A 141 -1.27 -8.35 13.43
C ASP A 141 -0.10 -9.22 12.94
N ILE A 142 0.89 -8.65 12.26
CA ILE A 142 2.09 -9.40 11.85
C ILE A 142 2.84 -9.95 13.07
N ALA A 143 3.01 -9.14 14.12
CA ALA A 143 3.70 -9.57 15.33
C ALA A 143 2.96 -10.70 16.04
N ASP A 144 1.65 -10.58 16.24
CA ASP A 144 0.81 -11.59 16.86
C ASP A 144 0.92 -12.93 16.10
N ARG A 145 0.78 -12.90 14.77
CA ARG A 145 0.87 -14.10 13.93
C ARG A 145 2.26 -14.76 13.95
N LEU A 146 3.32 -13.95 14.10
CA LEU A 146 4.68 -14.47 14.30
C LEU A 146 4.83 -15.17 15.66
N GLU A 147 4.30 -14.57 16.73
CA GLU A 147 4.35 -15.14 18.09
C GLU A 147 3.53 -16.43 18.19
N GLU A 148 2.41 -16.51 17.47
CA GLU A 148 1.53 -17.68 17.40
C GLU A 148 2.06 -18.77 16.45
N ASN A 149 3.20 -18.55 15.77
CA ASN A 149 3.81 -19.45 14.80
C ASN A 149 2.88 -19.78 13.61
N GLU A 150 2.13 -18.78 13.14
CA GLU A 150 1.32 -18.92 11.93
C GLU A 150 2.12 -18.70 10.64
N ALA A 151 3.34 -18.19 10.75
CA ALA A 151 4.23 -18.02 9.61
C ALA A 151 4.98 -19.31 9.28
N GLU A 152 5.20 -19.55 7.99
CA GLU A 152 6.01 -20.64 7.49
C GLU A 152 7.37 -20.13 6.99
N LEU A 153 8.39 -20.98 7.09
CA LEU A 153 9.70 -20.75 6.47
C LEU A 153 9.92 -21.78 5.36
N ASP A 154 10.29 -21.31 4.17
CA ASP A 154 10.69 -22.21 3.08
C ASP A 154 12.12 -22.78 3.30
N ASP A 155 12.54 -23.68 2.41
CA ASP A 155 13.89 -24.28 2.46
C ASP A 155 15.04 -23.26 2.33
N LEU A 156 14.73 -22.02 1.92
CA LEU A 156 15.66 -20.91 1.82
C LEU A 156 15.59 -19.96 3.02
N GLY A 157 14.77 -20.27 4.03
CA GLY A 157 14.56 -19.46 5.23
C GLY A 157 13.72 -18.21 5.00
N ARG A 158 12.90 -18.17 3.93
CA ARG A 158 12.04 -17.03 3.61
C ARG A 158 10.70 -17.19 4.28
N ILE A 159 10.18 -16.09 4.82
CA ILE A 159 8.88 -16.09 5.47
C ILE A 159 7.72 -16.10 4.45
N GLY A 160 6.68 -16.85 4.78
CA GLY A 160 5.40 -16.88 4.07
C GLY A 160 4.24 -17.12 5.02
N TRP A 161 3.02 -17.05 4.49
CA TRP A 161 1.78 -17.20 5.23
C TRP A 161 0.90 -18.25 4.54
N PRO A 162 0.22 -19.14 5.29
CA PRO A 162 -0.69 -20.14 4.74
C PRO A 162 -1.98 -19.54 4.16
#